data_AF-H2CA14-F1
#
_entry.id   AF-H2CA14-F1
#
_cell.length_a   1.000
_cell.length_b   1.000
_cell.length_c   1.000
_cell.angle_alpha   90.00
_cell.angle_beta   90.00
_cell.angle_gamma   90.00
#
_symmetry.space_group_name_H-M   'P 1'
#
loop_
_entity.id
_entity.type
_entity.pdbx_description
1 polymer ?
#
loop_
_entity_poly.entity_id
_entity_poly.type
_entity_poly.pdbx_seq_one_letter_code
_entity_poly.pdbx_strand_id
1 'polypeptide(L)'
;MNLLKEAWIPVLRRSGRREIIRPAQMVENLESDPVVRLDAVRPDFNGALIQFFIGLLQTVLTPAEPEDWEELFLKPPAMADLESSMAVYATAFELDGPGPRFFQDLELAAEEGTPIGSLLIEAPGANTIKNNADHFVKRNQIQQMCPACTATALLTLQTNAPSGGAGHRTSLRGGGPLTTIVLPQEPKFQTLWHTAWLNVLLKEDLSATQCKPSLKALQAIFPWMAATKLSKTAGTEILGSHIHPAQTFWATPRRIRLFPASEEEGACSICNAAGAKFYRQYATVPHGANYAAGILHPLSPYYNDKGVLRPVHPQPGGFTYRHWPDFVIADVGEKERAIVVRVLGNRLRSGSTTKDYAIYAFGYDMDNMKARCWYEARMPYWPMPDEALRKEFAPYATAMADVANDIASNTRKAVQLAFFDSGASVRGDLDFVKTEFWQSTEPNYYDSLREVMKVIEDPAPVLRNWLKALQKVSMDLYDHYSSQISLDEGKEDGMRKDEKMPRVVRARRDLLIFNRSNKFSEKLGISAAAKGGMV
;
A
#
# COMPACT_ATOMS: atom_id res chain seq x y z
N MET A 1 25.64 -15.46 3.45
CA MET A 1 25.31 -14.05 3.70
C MET A 1 24.25 -13.98 4.77
N ASN A 2 24.55 -13.34 5.89
CA ASN A 2 23.61 -13.12 7.00
C ASN A 2 23.01 -11.70 6.93
N LEU A 3 21.69 -11.62 6.76
CA LEU A 3 20.98 -10.35 6.52
C LEU A 3 20.92 -9.41 7.73
N LEU A 4 21.31 -9.86 8.94
CA LEU A 4 21.38 -9.00 10.13
C LEU A 4 22.81 -8.48 10.39
N LYS A 5 23.84 -9.15 9.85
CA LYS A 5 25.25 -8.84 10.15
C LYS A 5 25.96 -8.10 9.01
N GLU A 6 25.57 -8.38 7.78
CA GLU A 6 26.20 -7.86 6.56
C GLU A 6 25.40 -6.71 5.96
N ALA A 7 26.07 -5.83 5.22
CA ALA A 7 25.44 -4.70 4.56
C ALA A 7 24.77 -5.13 3.25
N TRP A 8 23.48 -4.82 3.09
CA TRP A 8 22.72 -5.21 1.90
C TRP A 8 21.54 -4.31 1.53
N ILE A 9 21.20 -3.36 2.40
CA ILE A 9 20.02 -2.53 2.23
C ILE A 9 20.45 -1.19 1.64
N PRO A 10 20.01 -0.83 0.42
CA PRO A 10 20.32 0.46 -0.18
C PRO A 10 19.53 1.58 0.49
N VAL A 11 20.21 2.66 0.85
CA VAL A 11 19.63 3.81 1.54
C VAL A 11 20.19 5.14 1.04
N LEU A 12 19.44 6.21 1.32
CA LEU A 12 19.85 7.59 1.12
C LEU A 12 19.95 8.29 2.48
N ARG A 13 21.07 8.97 2.72
CA ARG A 13 21.27 9.82 3.90
C ARG A 13 20.85 11.28 3.64
N ARG A 14 20.71 12.05 4.71
CA ARG A 14 20.32 13.47 4.64
C ARG A 14 21.27 14.31 3.79
N SER A 15 22.57 14.00 3.81
CA SER A 15 23.60 14.61 2.97
C SER A 15 23.44 14.35 1.47
N GLY A 16 22.54 13.44 1.08
CA GLY A 16 22.43 12.93 -0.29
C GLY A 16 23.36 11.74 -0.57
N ARG A 17 24.18 11.30 0.41
CA ARG A 17 25.02 10.11 0.26
C ARG A 17 24.16 8.86 0.10
N ARG A 18 24.47 8.07 -0.93
CA ARG A 18 23.91 6.74 -1.17
C ARG A 18 24.88 5.68 -0.69
N GLU A 19 24.38 4.70 0.03
CA GLU A 19 25.20 3.59 0.52
C GLU A 19 24.35 2.35 0.78
N ILE A 20 25.04 1.22 1.01
CA ILE A 20 24.44 -0.04 1.42
C ILE A 20 24.73 -0.21 2.92
N ILE A 21 23.69 -0.43 3.71
CA ILE A 21 23.80 -0.60 5.17
C ILE A 21 23.41 -2.01 5.62
N ARG A 22 23.91 -2.43 6.78
CA ARG A 22 23.29 -3.51 7.57
C ARG A 22 22.14 -2.94 8.43
N PRO A 23 21.18 -3.75 8.89
CA PRO A 23 19.97 -3.24 9.55
C PRO A 23 20.25 -2.29 10.72
N ALA A 24 21.20 -2.62 11.60
CA ALA A 24 21.48 -1.77 12.77
C ALA A 24 22.09 -0.40 12.43
N GLN A 25 22.70 -0.23 11.26
CA GLN A 25 23.21 1.09 10.82
C GLN A 25 22.10 2.09 10.48
N MET A 26 20.81 1.70 10.55
CA MET A 26 19.69 2.64 10.43
C MET A 26 19.70 3.75 11.50
N VAL A 27 20.34 3.50 12.65
CA VAL A 27 20.54 4.46 13.74
C VAL A 27 21.94 5.09 13.75
N GLU A 28 22.77 4.81 12.75
CA GLU A 28 24.11 5.37 12.66
C GLU A 28 24.07 6.84 12.22
N ASN A 29 24.80 7.70 12.92
CA ASN A 29 24.91 9.15 12.64
C ASN A 29 23.57 9.90 12.64
N LEU A 30 22.62 9.53 13.52
CA LEU A 30 21.26 10.11 13.56
C LEU A 30 21.21 11.63 13.67
N GLU A 31 22.12 12.23 14.44
CA GLU A 31 22.14 13.69 14.67
C GLU A 31 22.79 14.47 13.50
N SER A 32 23.78 13.87 12.82
CA SER A 32 24.61 14.58 11.84
C SER A 32 24.25 14.26 10.39
N ASP A 33 24.04 12.98 10.06
CA ASP A 33 23.73 12.53 8.71
C ASP A 33 22.86 11.26 8.75
N PRO A 34 21.61 11.36 9.25
CA PRO A 34 20.74 10.20 9.42
C PRO A 34 20.39 9.55 8.08
N VAL A 35 20.06 8.26 8.14
CA VAL A 35 19.37 7.59 7.04
C VAL A 35 17.95 8.14 6.94
N VAL A 36 17.59 8.74 5.80
CA VAL A 36 16.28 9.41 5.62
C VAL A 36 15.27 8.55 4.85
N ARG A 37 15.73 7.68 3.95
CA ARG A 37 14.86 6.75 3.21
C ARG A 37 15.62 5.57 2.63
N LEU A 38 14.86 4.54 2.26
CA LEU A 38 15.32 3.43 1.42
C LEU A 38 15.55 3.92 -0.02
N ASP A 39 16.54 3.35 -0.70
CA ASP A 39 16.95 3.77 -2.05
C ASP A 39 17.15 2.55 -2.97
N ALA A 40 16.29 1.55 -2.87
CA ALA A 40 16.29 0.44 -3.82
C ALA A 40 15.90 0.93 -5.22
N VAL A 41 16.45 0.26 -6.24
CA VAL A 41 16.22 0.58 -7.66
C VAL A 41 14.75 0.44 -8.06
N ARG A 42 14.00 -0.39 -7.35
CA ARG A 42 12.57 -0.63 -7.61
C ARG A 42 11.71 -0.12 -6.45
N PRO A 43 10.56 0.54 -6.72
CA PRO A 43 9.65 1.00 -5.66
C PRO A 43 9.06 -0.11 -4.80
N ASP A 44 8.71 -1.25 -5.40
CA ASP A 44 8.19 -2.42 -4.68
C ASP A 44 9.20 -2.98 -3.68
N PHE A 45 10.49 -2.94 -4.01
CA PHE A 45 11.57 -3.31 -3.12
C PHE A 45 11.66 -2.36 -1.93
N ASN A 46 11.48 -1.05 -2.12
CA ASN A 46 11.39 -0.09 -1.01
C ASN A 46 10.19 -0.40 -0.10
N GLY A 47 9.03 -0.69 -0.69
CA GLY A 47 7.82 -1.11 0.04
C GLY A 47 8.01 -2.41 0.83
N ALA A 48 8.78 -3.36 0.31
CA ALA A 48 9.11 -4.60 1.01
C ALA A 48 10.13 -4.38 2.13
N LEU A 49 11.19 -3.60 1.87
CA LEU A 49 12.24 -3.31 2.84
C LEU A 49 11.74 -2.52 4.05
N ILE A 50 10.79 -1.58 3.87
CA ILE A 50 10.21 -0.89 5.03
C ILE A 50 9.38 -1.85 5.90
N GLN A 51 8.66 -2.79 5.28
CA GLN A 51 7.95 -3.85 6.01
C GLN A 51 8.93 -4.79 6.73
N PHE A 52 10.10 -5.07 6.14
CA PHE A 52 11.17 -5.81 6.80
C PHE A 52 11.68 -5.09 8.05
N PHE A 53 11.96 -3.78 7.98
CA PHE A 53 12.41 -3.03 9.16
C PHE A 53 11.34 -3.00 10.25
N ILE A 54 10.08 -2.75 9.89
CA ILE A 54 8.98 -2.74 10.86
C ILE A 54 8.84 -4.14 11.51
N GLY A 55 8.84 -5.21 10.71
CA GLY A 55 8.77 -6.58 11.21
C GLY A 55 9.97 -6.97 12.06
N LEU A 56 11.17 -6.50 11.71
CA LEU A 56 12.40 -6.74 12.46
C LEU A 56 12.35 -6.05 13.82
N LEU A 57 12.02 -4.74 13.86
CA LEU A 57 11.88 -4.00 15.11
C LEU A 57 10.74 -4.56 15.97
N GLN A 58 9.60 -4.92 15.38
CA GLN A 58 8.54 -5.62 16.10
C GLN A 58 9.06 -6.94 16.70
N THR A 59 9.91 -7.69 15.99
CA THR A 59 10.40 -8.97 16.49
C THR A 59 11.41 -8.80 17.63
N VAL A 60 12.32 -7.84 17.52
CA VAL A 60 13.48 -7.72 18.42
C VAL A 60 13.30 -6.71 19.56
N LEU A 61 12.36 -5.77 19.40
CA LEU A 61 12.15 -4.63 20.29
C LEU A 61 10.64 -4.35 20.48
N THR A 62 9.77 -5.37 20.60
CA THR A 62 8.36 -5.12 20.97
C THR A 62 8.33 -4.41 22.34
N PRO A 63 7.85 -3.15 22.42
CA PRO A 63 7.76 -2.43 23.68
C PRO A 63 6.65 -3.03 24.56
N ALA A 64 6.89 -3.10 25.87
CA ALA A 64 5.92 -3.64 26.81
C ALA A 64 4.86 -2.59 27.14
N GLU A 65 5.32 -1.38 27.48
CA GLU A 65 4.49 -0.27 27.92
C GLU A 65 4.61 0.95 26.98
N PRO A 66 3.63 1.89 26.98
CA PRO A 66 3.69 3.11 26.18
C PRO A 66 4.96 3.93 26.39
N GLU A 67 5.49 3.98 27.61
CA GLU A 67 6.70 4.72 27.96
C GLU A 67 7.95 4.13 27.29
N ASP A 68 8.06 2.80 27.19
CA ASP A 68 9.17 2.12 26.48
C ASP A 68 9.17 2.50 25.00
N TRP A 69 7.96 2.59 24.41
CA TRP A 69 7.79 2.98 23.03
C TRP A 69 8.19 4.44 22.81
N GLU A 70 7.78 5.32 23.72
CA GLU A 70 8.06 6.74 23.66
C GLU A 70 9.55 7.03 23.87
N GLU A 71 10.20 6.35 24.81
CA GLU A 71 11.63 6.49 25.08
C GLU A 71 12.45 6.20 23.82
N LEU A 72 12.19 5.06 23.15
CA LEU A 72 12.90 4.68 21.93
C LEU A 72 12.51 5.50 20.71
N PHE A 73 11.33 6.14 20.72
CA PHE A 73 10.97 7.13 19.71
C PHE A 73 11.79 8.41 19.87
N LEU A 74 11.95 8.92 21.10
CA LEU A 74 12.68 10.16 21.37
C LEU A 74 14.19 9.98 21.36
N LYS A 75 14.66 8.83 21.86
CA LYS A 75 16.06 8.48 22.00
C LYS A 75 16.29 7.10 21.39
N PRO A 76 16.55 7.05 20.08
CA PRO A 76 16.88 5.80 19.39
C PRO A 76 18.06 5.09 20.09
N PRO A 77 18.09 3.75 20.10
CA PRO A 77 19.12 2.99 20.80
C PRO A 77 20.49 3.20 20.16
N ALA A 78 21.55 2.93 20.92
CA ALA A 78 22.88 2.86 20.32
C ALA A 78 22.94 1.69 19.32
N MET A 79 23.76 1.83 18.27
CA MET A 79 23.91 0.79 17.24
C MET A 79 24.29 -0.56 17.85
N ALA A 80 25.18 -0.58 18.85
CA ALA A 80 25.63 -1.82 19.52
C ALA A 80 24.50 -2.53 20.28
N ASP A 81 23.59 -1.78 20.92
CA ASP A 81 22.44 -2.35 21.63
C ASP A 81 21.47 -2.98 20.62
N LEU A 82 21.20 -2.26 19.52
CA LEU A 82 20.34 -2.75 18.44
C LEU A 82 20.91 -4.01 17.78
N GLU A 83 22.23 -4.05 17.55
CA GLU A 83 22.94 -5.25 17.05
C GLU A 83 22.79 -6.43 18.01
N SER A 84 22.92 -6.18 19.31
CA SER A 84 22.80 -7.22 20.34
C SER A 84 21.39 -7.81 20.37
N SER A 85 20.35 -6.98 20.26
CA SER A 85 18.96 -7.44 20.14
C SER A 85 18.72 -8.27 18.87
N MET A 86 19.34 -7.89 17.74
CA MET A 86 19.24 -8.63 16.48
C MET A 86 20.01 -9.95 16.49
N ALA A 87 21.14 -10.03 17.19
CA ALA A 87 22.03 -11.19 17.19
C ALA A 87 21.35 -12.48 17.68
N VAL A 88 20.35 -12.37 18.57
CA VAL A 88 19.53 -13.48 19.08
C VAL A 88 18.85 -14.27 17.95
N TYR A 89 18.54 -13.60 16.84
CA TYR A 89 17.81 -14.19 15.72
C TYR A 89 18.68 -14.42 14.48
N ALA A 90 19.99 -14.19 14.56
CA ALA A 90 20.89 -14.24 13.40
C ALA A 90 20.78 -15.53 12.57
N THR A 91 20.59 -16.68 13.22
CA THR A 91 20.47 -18.00 12.55
C THR A 91 19.23 -18.12 11.65
N ALA A 92 18.20 -17.29 11.86
CA ALA A 92 17.02 -17.26 11.01
C ALA A 92 17.19 -16.36 9.77
N PHE A 93 18.27 -15.59 9.67
CA PHE A 93 18.46 -14.60 8.60
C PHE A 93 19.64 -14.96 7.68
N GLU A 94 20.01 -16.23 7.60
CA GLU A 94 20.95 -16.74 6.60
C GLU A 94 20.25 -16.83 5.22
N LEU A 95 20.80 -16.17 4.20
CA LEU A 95 20.26 -16.26 2.84
C LEU A 95 20.63 -17.60 2.16
N ASP A 96 21.81 -18.11 2.46
CA ASP A 96 22.43 -19.29 1.89
C ASP A 96 23.18 -20.12 2.96
N GLY A 97 23.80 -21.23 2.56
CA GLY A 97 24.46 -22.16 3.48
C GLY A 97 23.59 -23.37 3.88
N PRO A 98 24.07 -24.26 4.75
CA PRO A 98 23.31 -25.44 5.18
C PRO A 98 22.12 -25.04 6.07
N GLY A 99 21.07 -25.88 6.08
CA GLY A 99 19.93 -25.72 6.99
C GLY A 99 18.87 -24.70 6.56
N PRO A 100 18.15 -24.10 7.54
CA PRO A 100 17.16 -23.04 7.32
C PRO A 100 17.75 -21.83 6.62
N ARG A 101 16.98 -21.26 5.69
CA ARG A 101 17.36 -20.06 4.95
C ARG A 101 16.20 -19.09 4.87
N PHE A 102 16.49 -17.81 4.99
CA PHE A 102 15.53 -16.71 4.96
C PHE A 102 14.55 -16.87 3.79
N PHE A 103 13.26 -16.95 4.13
CA PHE A 103 12.14 -17.08 3.19
C PHE A 103 12.17 -18.26 2.21
N GLN A 104 12.92 -19.31 2.51
CA GLN A 104 13.04 -20.49 1.67
C GLN A 104 12.48 -21.74 2.35
N ASP A 105 11.98 -22.67 1.55
CA ASP A 105 11.52 -23.97 2.03
C ASP A 105 12.72 -24.77 2.56
N LEU A 106 12.56 -25.37 3.74
CA LEU A 106 13.63 -26.10 4.42
C LEU A 106 13.91 -27.46 3.77
N GLU A 107 12.88 -28.13 3.26
CA GLU A 107 12.93 -29.51 2.77
C GLU A 107 13.00 -29.62 1.25
N LEU A 108 12.74 -28.52 0.54
CA LEU A 108 12.82 -28.48 -0.92
C LEU A 108 14.28 -28.55 -1.41
N ALA A 109 14.58 -29.56 -2.21
CA ALA A 109 15.83 -29.67 -2.95
C ALA A 109 15.85 -28.75 -4.18
N ALA A 110 17.05 -28.28 -4.56
CA ALA A 110 17.28 -27.43 -5.72
C ALA A 110 17.55 -28.29 -6.97
N GLU A 111 16.51 -28.92 -7.52
CA GLU A 111 16.63 -29.87 -8.65
C GLU A 111 16.14 -29.28 -9.98
N GLU A 112 14.87 -28.85 -10.06
CA GLU A 112 14.30 -28.21 -11.26
C GLU A 112 14.43 -26.69 -11.18
N GLY A 113 15.26 -26.12 -12.07
CA GLY A 113 15.64 -24.71 -12.04
C GLY A 113 14.68 -23.79 -12.77
N THR A 114 14.06 -22.87 -12.05
CA THR A 114 13.36 -21.70 -12.60
C THR A 114 14.33 -20.51 -12.71
N PRO A 115 14.33 -19.73 -13.80
CA PRO A 115 15.19 -18.54 -13.93
C PRO A 115 14.95 -17.53 -12.80
N ILE A 116 16.02 -16.92 -12.27
CA ILE A 116 15.95 -16.01 -11.12
C ILE A 116 15.02 -14.81 -11.35
N GLY A 117 14.93 -14.32 -12.59
CA GLY A 117 14.04 -13.23 -12.96
C GLY A 117 12.56 -13.52 -12.66
N SER A 118 12.16 -14.79 -12.61
CA SER A 118 10.80 -15.21 -12.27
C SER A 118 10.42 -15.01 -10.80
N LEU A 119 11.37 -14.63 -9.93
CA LEU A 119 11.05 -14.17 -8.57
C LEU A 119 10.35 -12.81 -8.55
N LEU A 120 10.51 -12.01 -9.61
CA LEU A 120 9.88 -10.70 -9.71
C LEU A 120 8.40 -10.87 -10.04
N ILE A 121 7.54 -10.15 -9.34
CA ILE A 121 6.08 -10.33 -9.39
C ILE A 121 5.50 -10.05 -10.79
N GLU A 122 6.10 -9.12 -11.53
CA GLU A 122 5.72 -8.75 -12.90
C GLU A 122 6.28 -9.68 -13.99
N ALA A 123 7.15 -10.64 -13.62
CA ALA A 123 7.77 -11.53 -14.59
C ALA A 123 6.70 -12.37 -15.32
N PRO A 124 6.76 -12.47 -16.66
CA PRO A 124 5.71 -13.14 -17.41
C PRO A 124 5.78 -14.65 -17.22
N GLY A 125 4.64 -15.26 -16.86
CA GLY A 125 4.51 -16.71 -16.81
C GLY A 125 4.53 -17.37 -18.20
N ALA A 126 4.65 -18.70 -18.24
CA ALA A 126 4.78 -19.47 -19.48
C ALA A 126 3.68 -19.17 -20.51
N ASN A 127 2.42 -19.08 -20.08
CA ASN A 127 1.30 -18.74 -20.98
C ASN A 127 1.37 -17.30 -21.50
N THR A 128 1.80 -16.34 -20.68
CA THR A 128 1.97 -14.94 -21.09
C THR A 128 3.02 -14.84 -22.19
N ILE A 129 4.15 -15.54 -22.02
CA ILE A 129 5.23 -15.62 -23.03
C ILE A 129 4.72 -16.28 -24.32
N LYS A 130 4.07 -17.45 -24.19
CA LYS A 130 3.54 -18.24 -25.33
C LYS A 130 2.55 -17.42 -26.17
N ASN A 131 1.71 -16.63 -25.52
CA ASN A 131 0.69 -15.81 -26.18
C ASN A 131 1.20 -14.40 -26.56
N ASN A 132 2.49 -14.10 -26.36
CA ASN A 132 3.09 -12.80 -26.61
C ASN A 132 2.35 -11.63 -25.91
N ALA A 133 1.85 -11.88 -24.71
CA ALA A 133 1.06 -10.95 -23.91
C ALA A 133 1.91 -10.11 -22.94
N ASP A 134 3.24 -10.19 -23.05
CA ASP A 134 4.26 -9.53 -22.21
C ASP A 134 4.92 -8.33 -22.91
N HIS A 135 4.20 -7.63 -23.78
CA HIS A 135 4.73 -6.60 -24.69
C HIS A 135 5.65 -5.54 -24.05
N PHE A 136 5.31 -5.11 -22.82
CA PHE A 136 6.08 -4.09 -22.08
C PHE A 136 7.19 -4.68 -21.19
N VAL A 137 7.20 -5.99 -20.96
CA VAL A 137 8.24 -6.65 -20.16
C VAL A 137 9.32 -7.19 -21.08
N LYS A 138 10.51 -6.60 -21.02
CA LYS A 138 11.64 -7.03 -21.85
C LYS A 138 12.18 -8.36 -21.35
N ARG A 139 12.04 -9.40 -22.17
CA ARG A 139 12.54 -10.76 -21.89
C ARG A 139 14.06 -10.76 -21.72
N ASN A 140 14.57 -11.71 -20.94
CA ASN A 140 16.00 -11.99 -20.74
C ASN A 140 16.83 -10.81 -20.16
N GLN A 141 16.19 -9.79 -19.58
CA GLN A 141 16.91 -8.71 -18.89
C GLN A 141 17.46 -9.16 -17.54
N ILE A 142 16.70 -9.99 -16.82
CA ILE A 142 17.02 -10.41 -15.45
C ILE A 142 17.55 -11.84 -15.47
N GLN A 143 18.86 -11.97 -15.70
CA GLN A 143 19.53 -13.26 -15.81
C GLN A 143 20.27 -13.66 -14.54
N GLN A 144 20.66 -12.67 -13.72
CA GLN A 144 21.41 -12.91 -12.50
C GLN A 144 21.15 -11.80 -11.47
N MET A 145 21.05 -12.17 -10.19
CA MET A 145 20.85 -11.23 -9.09
C MET A 145 21.96 -11.39 -8.05
N CYS A 146 22.47 -10.26 -7.54
CA CYS A 146 23.37 -10.27 -6.38
C CYS A 146 22.59 -10.69 -5.12
N PRO A 147 23.28 -11.10 -4.04
CA PRO A 147 22.63 -11.55 -2.81
C PRO A 147 21.62 -10.56 -2.23
N ALA A 148 21.95 -9.26 -2.23
CA ALA A 148 21.04 -8.22 -1.75
C ALA A 148 19.73 -8.19 -2.55
N CYS A 149 19.79 -8.13 -3.88
CA CYS A 149 18.59 -8.11 -4.72
C CYS A 149 17.79 -9.42 -4.64
N THR A 150 18.47 -10.57 -4.51
CA THR A 150 17.78 -11.86 -4.32
C THR A 150 17.04 -11.91 -2.99
N ALA A 151 17.65 -11.46 -1.90
CA ALA A 151 16.99 -11.38 -0.59
C ALA A 151 15.77 -10.45 -0.63
N THR A 152 15.90 -9.27 -1.26
CA THR A 152 14.78 -8.33 -1.41
C THR A 152 13.69 -8.90 -2.31
N ALA A 153 14.02 -9.62 -3.39
CA ALA A 153 13.05 -10.26 -4.27
C ALA A 153 12.26 -11.36 -3.54
N LEU A 154 12.94 -12.21 -2.76
CA LEU A 154 12.28 -13.24 -1.93
C LEU A 154 11.33 -12.60 -0.91
N LEU A 155 11.79 -11.60 -0.16
CA LEU A 155 10.97 -10.83 0.76
C LEU A 155 9.75 -10.24 0.04
N THR A 156 9.96 -9.53 -1.06
CA THR A 156 8.89 -8.89 -1.83
C THR A 156 7.85 -9.90 -2.30
N LEU A 157 8.30 -11.05 -2.84
CA LEU A 157 7.42 -12.11 -3.31
C LEU A 157 6.65 -12.75 -2.18
N GLN A 158 7.28 -13.14 -1.07
CA GLN A 158 6.56 -13.78 0.05
C GLN A 158 5.54 -12.85 0.69
N THR A 159 5.93 -11.58 0.89
CA THR A 159 5.12 -10.53 1.53
C THR A 159 3.91 -10.10 0.68
N ASN A 160 4.02 -10.16 -0.66
CA ASN A 160 3.01 -9.65 -1.58
C ASN A 160 2.47 -10.70 -2.57
N ALA A 161 2.84 -11.99 -2.41
CA ALA A 161 2.61 -13.06 -3.36
C ALA A 161 1.19 -13.02 -3.97
N PRO A 162 1.06 -12.80 -5.28
CA PRO A 162 -0.22 -12.89 -5.97
C PRO A 162 -0.68 -14.34 -6.10
N SER A 163 -1.76 -14.60 -6.83
CA SER A 163 -2.05 -15.96 -7.31
C SER A 163 -0.93 -16.40 -8.25
N GLY A 164 -0.44 -17.65 -8.14
CA GLY A 164 0.68 -18.16 -8.94
C GLY A 164 0.30 -19.25 -9.93
N GLY A 165 -0.99 -19.47 -10.17
CA GLY A 165 -1.49 -20.68 -10.82
C GLY A 165 -1.79 -21.80 -9.81
N ALA A 166 -2.10 -22.98 -10.31
CA ALA A 166 -2.62 -24.09 -9.51
C ALA A 166 -1.68 -24.46 -8.34
N GLY A 167 -2.22 -24.41 -7.12
CA GLY A 167 -1.53 -24.81 -5.89
C GLY A 167 -0.52 -23.80 -5.33
N HIS A 168 -0.18 -22.74 -6.05
CA HIS A 168 0.67 -21.67 -5.54
C HIS A 168 -0.12 -20.69 -4.67
N ARG A 169 0.26 -20.57 -3.39
CA ARG A 169 -0.48 -19.78 -2.39
C ARG A 169 -0.17 -18.29 -2.49
N THR A 170 -1.19 -17.46 -2.25
CA THR A 170 -1.04 -16.02 -2.10
C THR A 170 -0.35 -15.68 -0.78
N SER A 171 -0.01 -14.40 -0.57
CA SER A 171 0.43 -13.91 0.75
C SER A 171 -0.63 -14.15 1.82
N LEU A 172 -0.22 -14.07 3.09
CA LEU A 172 -1.12 -14.10 4.25
C LEU A 172 -2.29 -13.12 4.11
N ARG A 173 -2.04 -12.00 3.42
CA ARG A 173 -3.01 -10.92 3.23
C ARG A 173 -3.76 -10.99 1.90
N GLY A 174 -3.66 -12.10 1.16
CA GLY A 174 -4.15 -12.18 -0.22
C GLY A 174 -3.10 -11.74 -1.24
N GLY A 175 -3.48 -11.60 -2.51
CA GLY A 175 -2.55 -11.34 -3.60
C GLY A 175 -2.38 -9.85 -3.89
N GLY A 176 -1.20 -9.29 -3.64
CA GLY A 176 -0.95 -7.84 -3.77
C GLY A 176 -1.71 -7.00 -2.72
N PRO A 177 -1.52 -7.24 -1.42
CA PRO A 177 -2.26 -6.54 -0.38
C PRO A 177 -1.90 -5.05 -0.31
N LEU A 178 -2.85 -4.20 0.10
CA LEU A 178 -2.57 -2.82 0.45
C LEU A 178 -1.82 -2.75 1.78
N THR A 179 -0.73 -1.99 1.79
CA THR A 179 0.02 -1.63 3.00
C THR A 179 -0.14 -0.14 3.28
N THR A 180 -0.47 0.21 4.52
CA THR A 180 -0.54 1.59 5.00
C THR A 180 0.31 1.74 6.26
N ILE A 181 1.29 2.63 6.21
CA ILE A 181 2.18 2.95 7.34
C ILE A 181 2.12 4.44 7.66
N VAL A 182 2.49 4.81 8.88
CA VAL A 182 2.57 6.20 9.34
C VAL A 182 3.98 6.74 9.13
N LEU A 183 4.09 7.96 8.62
CA LEU A 183 5.33 8.71 8.44
C LEU A 183 5.36 9.93 9.37
N PRO A 184 6.49 10.23 10.03
CA PRO A 184 6.67 11.51 10.72
C PRO A 184 6.84 12.64 9.70
N GLN A 185 6.29 13.82 9.96
CA GLN A 185 6.50 15.00 9.10
C GLN A 185 7.46 16.02 9.70
N GLU A 186 7.72 16.02 11.00
CA GLU A 186 8.69 16.96 11.58
C GLU A 186 10.12 16.62 11.13
N PRO A 187 10.89 17.59 10.60
CA PRO A 187 12.21 17.32 10.00
C PRO A 187 13.19 16.56 10.89
N LYS A 188 13.18 16.82 12.21
CA LYS A 188 14.06 16.13 13.17
C LYS A 188 13.80 14.62 13.23
N PHE A 189 12.55 14.20 13.00
CA PHE A 189 12.14 12.80 13.05
C PHE A 189 11.99 12.18 11.65
N GLN A 190 12.27 12.90 10.56
CA GLN A 190 12.28 12.34 9.20
C GLN A 190 13.54 11.46 8.99
N THR A 191 13.54 10.29 9.63
CA THR A 191 14.59 9.26 9.51
C THR A 191 13.94 7.89 9.29
N LEU A 192 14.72 6.93 8.80
CA LEU A 192 14.29 5.54 8.65
C LEU A 192 13.92 4.89 10.00
N TRP A 193 14.66 5.19 11.09
CA TRP A 193 14.32 4.72 12.45
C TRP A 193 12.91 5.13 12.85
N HIS A 194 12.64 6.43 12.93
CA HIS A 194 11.34 6.95 13.34
C HIS A 194 10.20 6.46 12.45
N THR A 195 10.45 6.29 11.13
CA THR A 195 9.45 5.74 10.22
C THR A 195 9.13 4.27 10.55
N ALA A 196 10.14 3.43 10.79
CA ALA A 196 9.92 2.04 11.15
C ALA A 196 9.28 1.92 12.56
N TRP A 197 9.81 2.66 13.53
CA TRP A 197 9.38 2.62 14.93
C TRP A 197 7.95 3.11 15.15
N LEU A 198 7.51 4.12 14.38
CA LEU A 198 6.11 4.60 14.40
C LEU A 198 5.09 3.51 14.09
N ASN A 199 5.52 2.45 13.42
CA ASN A 199 4.67 1.35 12.97
C ASN A 199 4.91 0.06 13.76
N VAL A 200 5.54 0.15 14.93
CA VAL A 200 5.70 -0.97 15.89
C VAL A 200 4.55 -0.94 16.90
N LEU A 201 3.94 -2.10 17.14
CA LEU A 201 2.88 -2.31 18.12
C LEU A 201 3.44 -2.56 19.53
N LEU A 202 2.74 -2.04 20.55
CA LEU A 202 2.93 -2.46 21.94
C LEU A 202 2.54 -3.92 22.12
N LYS A 203 3.05 -4.54 23.18
CA LYS A 203 2.73 -5.92 23.54
C LYS A 203 1.22 -6.16 23.71
N GLU A 204 0.49 -5.20 24.30
CA GLU A 204 -0.97 -5.28 24.47
C GLU A 204 -1.73 -5.27 23.12
N ASP A 205 -1.24 -4.47 22.17
CA ASP A 205 -1.85 -4.29 20.85
C ASP A 205 -1.65 -5.50 19.94
N LEU A 206 -0.67 -6.38 20.23
CA LEU A 206 -0.44 -7.60 19.47
C LEU A 206 -1.66 -8.54 19.48
N SER A 207 -2.54 -8.44 20.47
CA SER A 207 -3.79 -9.19 20.51
C SER A 207 -4.70 -8.90 19.31
N ALA A 208 -4.63 -7.68 18.75
CA ALA A 208 -5.41 -7.28 17.59
C ALA A 208 -5.04 -8.03 16.31
N THR A 209 -3.88 -8.70 16.25
CA THR A 209 -3.50 -9.53 15.10
C THR A 209 -4.24 -10.89 15.07
N GLN A 210 -5.01 -11.19 16.13
CA GLN A 210 -5.67 -12.49 16.36
C GLN A 210 -4.69 -13.68 16.35
N CYS A 211 -3.41 -13.42 16.65
CA CYS A 211 -2.37 -14.43 16.79
C CYS A 211 -2.12 -14.74 18.27
N LYS A 212 -1.15 -15.60 18.58
CA LYS A 212 -0.83 -16.03 19.96
C LYS A 212 0.53 -15.49 20.45
N PRO A 213 0.60 -14.34 21.16
CA PRO A 213 1.84 -13.74 21.64
C PRO A 213 2.65 -14.59 22.63
N SER A 214 2.02 -15.60 23.24
CA SER A 214 2.68 -16.52 24.18
C SER A 214 3.57 -17.56 23.50
N LEU A 215 3.49 -17.74 22.18
CA LEU A 215 4.39 -18.63 21.44
C LEU A 215 5.79 -18.03 21.34
N LYS A 216 6.82 -18.73 21.82
CA LYS A 216 8.22 -18.25 21.83
C LYS A 216 9.18 -19.02 20.93
N ALA A 217 8.74 -20.18 20.41
CA ALA A 217 9.57 -21.00 19.55
C ALA A 217 9.90 -20.26 18.24
N LEU A 218 11.14 -20.34 17.77
CA LEU A 218 11.60 -19.62 16.57
C LEU A 218 10.76 -19.97 15.34
N GLN A 219 10.33 -21.22 15.18
CA GLN A 219 9.48 -21.66 14.07
C GLN A 219 8.05 -21.08 14.09
N ALA A 220 7.58 -20.60 15.24
CA ALA A 220 6.32 -19.87 15.35
C ALA A 220 6.48 -18.37 15.02
N ILE A 221 7.71 -17.91 14.79
CA ILE A 221 8.04 -16.54 14.36
C ILE A 221 8.50 -16.56 12.89
N PHE A 222 9.43 -17.46 12.57
CA PHE A 222 10.09 -17.62 11.27
C PHE A 222 9.72 -18.97 10.65
N PRO A 223 8.82 -19.02 9.67
CA PRO A 223 8.28 -20.28 9.14
C PRO A 223 9.34 -21.19 8.50
N TRP A 224 10.37 -20.60 7.89
CA TRP A 224 11.45 -21.33 7.21
C TRP A 224 12.42 -22.06 8.16
N MET A 225 12.25 -21.88 9.48
CA MET A 225 13.00 -22.60 10.51
C MET A 225 12.42 -23.99 10.82
N ALA A 226 11.34 -24.40 10.15
CA ALA A 226 10.73 -25.72 10.26
C ALA A 226 10.26 -26.24 8.89
N ALA A 227 9.88 -27.51 8.85
CA ALA A 227 9.24 -28.12 7.69
C ALA A 227 7.97 -27.35 7.28
N THR A 228 7.80 -27.10 5.99
CA THR A 228 6.66 -26.34 5.47
C THR A 228 5.36 -27.11 5.70
N LYS A 229 4.37 -26.48 6.36
CA LYS A 229 3.02 -27.05 6.45
C LYS A 229 2.35 -27.05 5.07
N LEU A 230 2.30 -28.22 4.43
CA LEU A 230 1.76 -28.36 3.08
C LEU A 230 0.24 -28.23 3.04
N SER A 231 -0.26 -27.52 2.02
CA SER A 231 -1.69 -27.25 1.86
C SER A 231 -2.39 -28.15 0.84
N LYS A 232 -2.05 -29.45 0.85
CA LYS A 232 -2.59 -30.48 -0.07
C LYS A 232 -3.96 -31.01 0.37
N THR A 233 -4.25 -30.98 1.67
CA THR A 233 -5.50 -31.49 2.25
C THR A 233 -6.26 -30.38 2.96
N ALA A 234 -7.60 -30.47 2.99
CA ALA A 234 -8.44 -29.53 3.74
C ALA A 234 -8.11 -29.60 5.24
N GLY A 235 -8.23 -28.47 5.95
CA GLY A 235 -7.92 -28.39 7.39
C GLY A 235 -6.43 -28.19 7.71
N THR A 236 -5.57 -28.05 6.70
CA THR A 236 -4.13 -27.77 6.87
C THR A 236 -3.82 -26.29 7.01
N GLU A 237 -4.82 -25.42 7.03
CA GLU A 237 -4.65 -23.99 7.21
C GLU A 237 -3.86 -23.68 8.49
N ILE A 238 -3.05 -22.63 8.41
CA ILE A 238 -2.36 -22.05 9.56
C ILE A 238 -3.33 -21.05 10.18
N LEU A 239 -3.76 -21.35 11.41
CA LEU A 239 -4.63 -20.50 12.21
C LEU A 239 -3.79 -19.50 13.02
N GLY A 240 -4.39 -18.37 13.40
CA GLY A 240 -3.73 -17.39 14.27
C GLY A 240 -3.26 -17.98 15.61
N SER A 241 -3.99 -18.95 16.14
CA SER A 241 -3.63 -19.68 17.37
C SER A 241 -2.34 -20.49 17.27
N HIS A 242 -1.84 -20.77 16.05
CA HIS A 242 -0.63 -21.54 15.78
C HIS A 242 0.62 -20.67 15.62
N ILE A 243 0.47 -19.34 15.51
CA ILE A 243 1.56 -18.44 15.12
C ILE A 243 1.75 -17.29 16.11
N HIS A 244 2.99 -16.83 16.24
CA HIS A 244 3.29 -15.60 16.94
C HIS A 244 2.89 -14.40 16.06
N PRO A 245 2.39 -13.28 16.63
CA PRO A 245 2.06 -12.07 15.88
C PRO A 245 3.15 -11.60 14.90
N ALA A 246 4.42 -11.70 15.28
CA ALA A 246 5.54 -11.33 14.40
C ALA A 246 5.60 -12.14 13.10
N GLN A 247 5.07 -13.38 13.07
CA GLN A 247 5.00 -14.19 11.85
C GLN A 247 4.10 -13.56 10.78
N THR A 248 3.25 -12.58 11.12
CA THR A 248 2.51 -11.80 10.11
C THR A 248 3.45 -11.09 9.12
N PHE A 249 4.62 -10.60 9.57
CA PHE A 249 5.65 -10.00 8.72
C PHE A 249 6.52 -11.05 8.00
N TRP A 250 6.60 -12.26 8.55
CA TRP A 250 7.49 -13.33 8.09
C TRP A 250 6.75 -14.48 7.40
N ALA A 251 5.49 -14.28 7.03
CA ALA A 251 4.69 -15.30 6.37
C ALA A 251 5.39 -15.81 5.09
N THR A 252 5.49 -17.13 4.93
CA THR A 252 6.26 -17.77 3.85
C THR A 252 5.36 -18.74 3.05
N PRO A 253 4.39 -18.22 2.27
CA PRO A 253 3.44 -19.05 1.53
C PRO A 253 4.05 -19.78 0.32
N ARG A 254 5.11 -19.25 -0.31
CA ARG A 254 5.74 -19.85 -1.49
C ARG A 254 6.85 -20.80 -1.07
N ARG A 255 6.84 -22.00 -1.65
CA ARG A 255 7.93 -22.97 -1.50
C ARG A 255 8.98 -22.66 -2.54
N ILE A 256 10.11 -22.13 -2.08
CA ILE A 256 11.21 -21.67 -2.92
C ILE A 256 12.53 -22.13 -2.29
N ARG A 257 13.48 -22.59 -3.10
CA ARG A 257 14.85 -22.88 -2.66
C ARG A 257 15.82 -22.29 -3.68
N LEU A 258 16.73 -21.42 -3.24
CA LEU A 258 17.76 -20.90 -4.13
C LEU A 258 18.77 -22.00 -4.49
N PHE A 259 19.18 -22.03 -5.75
CA PHE A 259 20.35 -22.80 -6.16
C PHE A 259 21.61 -22.12 -5.60
N PRO A 260 22.73 -22.84 -5.46
CA PRO A 260 24.01 -22.22 -5.11
C PRO A 260 24.33 -21.04 -6.03
N ALA A 261 24.87 -19.97 -5.46
CA ALA A 261 25.32 -18.83 -6.25
C ALA A 261 26.51 -19.24 -7.13
N SER A 262 26.55 -18.79 -8.38
CA SER A 262 27.70 -18.95 -9.27
C SER A 262 28.78 -17.93 -8.94
N GLU A 263 30.05 -18.34 -9.03
CA GLU A 263 31.21 -17.46 -8.75
C GLU A 263 31.75 -16.71 -9.99
N GLU A 264 30.92 -16.56 -11.01
CA GLU A 264 31.30 -15.92 -12.27
C GLU A 264 31.29 -14.39 -12.17
N GLU A 265 32.16 -13.75 -12.95
CA GLU A 265 32.19 -12.29 -13.09
C GLU A 265 30.94 -11.76 -13.81
N GLY A 266 30.49 -10.58 -13.40
CA GLY A 266 29.38 -9.88 -14.03
C GLY A 266 28.80 -8.79 -13.13
N ALA A 267 27.63 -8.29 -13.52
CA ALA A 267 26.87 -7.31 -12.77
C ALA A 267 25.46 -7.82 -12.47
N CYS A 268 24.90 -7.41 -11.32
CA CYS A 268 23.52 -7.69 -10.97
C CYS A 268 22.57 -7.07 -11.99
N SER A 269 21.64 -7.84 -12.55
CA SER A 269 20.65 -7.34 -13.51
C SER A 269 19.66 -6.31 -12.93
N ILE A 270 19.62 -6.13 -11.61
CA ILE A 270 18.72 -5.19 -10.92
C ILE A 270 19.43 -3.91 -10.50
N CYS A 271 20.50 -4.04 -9.71
CA CYS A 271 21.20 -2.88 -9.13
C CYS A 271 22.51 -2.53 -9.83
N ASN A 272 22.91 -3.29 -10.86
CA ASN A 272 24.17 -3.15 -11.56
C ASN A 272 25.43 -3.27 -10.68
N ALA A 273 25.30 -3.74 -9.43
CA ALA A 273 26.44 -4.00 -8.57
C ALA A 273 27.30 -5.13 -9.17
N ALA A 274 28.60 -4.86 -9.30
CA ALA A 274 29.60 -5.87 -9.62
C ALA A 274 29.83 -6.78 -8.40
N GLY A 275 30.23 -8.02 -8.63
CA GLY A 275 30.53 -8.95 -7.56
C GLY A 275 30.91 -10.33 -8.06
N ALA A 276 31.33 -11.18 -7.12
CA ALA A 276 31.78 -12.54 -7.40
C ALA A 276 30.73 -13.61 -7.08
N LYS A 277 29.49 -13.26 -6.71
CA LYS A 277 28.44 -14.24 -6.39
C LYS A 277 27.09 -13.79 -6.93
N PHE A 278 26.49 -14.62 -7.77
CA PHE A 278 25.17 -14.36 -8.34
C PHE A 278 24.25 -15.57 -8.30
N TYR A 279 22.96 -15.32 -8.04
CA TYR A 279 21.91 -16.32 -8.18
C TYR A 279 21.32 -16.24 -9.58
N ARG A 280 21.26 -17.37 -10.28
CA ARG A 280 20.70 -17.49 -11.63
C ARG A 280 19.40 -18.29 -11.68
N GLN A 281 19.19 -19.19 -10.71
CA GLN A 281 18.04 -20.09 -10.67
C GLN A 281 17.57 -20.35 -9.24
N TYR A 282 16.32 -20.80 -9.12
CA TYR A 282 15.71 -21.30 -7.89
C TYR A 282 14.76 -22.46 -8.20
N ALA A 283 14.55 -23.37 -7.25
CA ALA A 283 13.49 -24.37 -7.32
C ALA A 283 12.21 -23.80 -6.70
N THR A 284 11.06 -24.14 -7.28
CA THR A 284 9.76 -23.83 -6.69
C THR A 284 8.74 -24.91 -6.98
N VAL A 285 7.87 -25.17 -6.00
CA VAL A 285 6.80 -26.18 -6.12
C VAL A 285 5.52 -25.64 -5.49
N PRO A 286 4.33 -26.13 -5.91
CA PRO A 286 3.06 -25.71 -5.34
C PRO A 286 2.84 -26.27 -3.92
N HIS A 287 1.70 -25.89 -3.34
CA HIS A 287 1.15 -26.34 -2.06
C HIS A 287 1.96 -25.94 -0.82
N GLY A 288 2.46 -24.70 -0.78
CA GLY A 288 3.06 -24.12 0.42
C GLY A 288 2.06 -23.79 1.53
N ALA A 289 2.51 -23.01 2.50
CA ALA A 289 1.72 -22.63 3.67
C ALA A 289 0.45 -21.86 3.24
N ASN A 290 -0.72 -22.31 3.73
CA ASN A 290 -2.00 -21.64 3.53
C ASN A 290 -2.44 -21.01 4.85
N TYR A 291 -2.57 -19.68 4.89
CA TYR A 291 -2.99 -18.95 6.10
C TYR A 291 -4.51 -18.79 6.11
N ALA A 292 -5.14 -19.09 7.25
CA ALA A 292 -6.59 -18.96 7.40
C ALA A 292 -7.03 -17.50 7.48
N ALA A 293 -8.31 -17.26 7.17
CA ALA A 293 -8.97 -16.02 7.51
C ALA A 293 -8.97 -15.79 9.03
N GLY A 294 -9.04 -14.52 9.44
CA GLY A 294 -8.97 -14.10 10.84
C GLY A 294 -7.58 -13.63 11.29
N ILE A 295 -6.51 -14.03 10.61
CA ILE A 295 -5.18 -13.46 10.92
C ILE A 295 -5.12 -12.03 10.38
N LEU A 296 -4.94 -11.04 11.26
CA LEU A 296 -4.86 -9.63 10.88
C LEU A 296 -3.40 -9.17 10.90
N HIS A 297 -2.87 -8.88 9.71
CA HIS A 297 -1.60 -8.19 9.54
C HIS A 297 -1.69 -6.72 10.01
N PRO A 298 -0.72 -6.22 10.82
CA PRO A 298 -0.75 -4.88 11.41
C PRO A 298 -0.82 -3.72 10.42
N LEU A 299 -0.24 -3.88 9.23
CA LEU A 299 -0.05 -2.81 8.25
C LEU A 299 -1.11 -2.76 7.15
N SER A 300 -2.13 -3.61 7.18
CA SER A 300 -3.17 -3.61 6.15
C SER A 300 -4.47 -3.03 6.68
N PRO A 301 -5.17 -2.20 5.91
CA PRO A 301 -6.57 -1.90 6.18
C PRO A 301 -7.44 -3.10 5.77
N TYR A 302 -8.63 -3.20 6.35
CA TYR A 302 -9.58 -4.28 6.16
C TYR A 302 -10.97 -3.76 5.76
N TYR A 303 -11.77 -4.62 5.13
CA TYR A 303 -13.20 -4.44 5.00
C TYR A 303 -13.93 -5.68 5.51
N ASN A 304 -15.14 -5.49 6.01
CA ASN A 304 -15.99 -6.56 6.49
C ASN A 304 -16.76 -7.19 5.34
N ASP A 305 -16.50 -8.47 5.10
CA ASP A 305 -17.27 -9.31 4.18
C ASP A 305 -18.05 -10.34 4.99
N LYS A 306 -19.32 -10.02 5.30
CA LYS A 306 -20.27 -10.92 5.99
C LYS A 306 -19.72 -11.48 7.31
N GLY A 307 -19.12 -10.61 8.13
CA GLY A 307 -18.54 -10.93 9.42
C GLY A 307 -17.07 -11.36 9.37
N VAL A 308 -16.46 -11.46 8.18
CA VAL A 308 -15.04 -11.81 8.01
C VAL A 308 -14.28 -10.59 7.53
N LEU A 309 -13.27 -10.16 8.30
CA LEU A 309 -12.37 -9.08 7.88
C LEU A 309 -11.43 -9.59 6.78
N ARG A 310 -11.39 -8.85 5.67
CA ARG A 310 -10.52 -9.13 4.52
C ARG A 310 -9.61 -7.95 4.26
N PRO A 311 -8.32 -8.17 3.96
CA PRO A 311 -7.41 -7.11 3.58
C PRO A 311 -7.91 -6.35 2.34
N VAL A 312 -7.79 -5.03 2.37
CA VAL A 312 -8.01 -4.21 1.18
C VAL A 312 -6.88 -4.46 0.19
N HIS A 313 -7.22 -4.45 -1.10
CA HIS A 313 -6.27 -4.62 -2.20
C HIS A 313 -6.29 -3.38 -3.09
N PRO A 314 -5.13 -2.90 -3.57
CA PRO A 314 -5.06 -1.81 -4.54
C PRO A 314 -5.89 -2.13 -5.78
N GLN A 315 -6.47 -1.10 -6.37
CA GLN A 315 -7.30 -1.17 -7.56
C GLN A 315 -6.70 -0.31 -8.67
N PRO A 316 -7.11 -0.50 -9.94
CA PRO A 316 -6.72 0.38 -11.03
C PRO A 316 -6.96 1.86 -10.68
N GLY A 317 -6.02 2.72 -11.03
CA GLY A 317 -6.05 4.15 -10.69
C GLY A 317 -5.42 4.51 -9.33
N GLY A 318 -4.94 3.52 -8.58
CA GLY A 318 -4.13 3.75 -7.37
C GLY A 318 -4.91 4.41 -6.23
N PHE A 319 -4.20 5.20 -5.41
CA PHE A 319 -4.76 5.85 -4.22
C PHE A 319 -4.82 7.36 -4.40
N THR A 320 -6.02 7.91 -4.31
CA THR A 320 -6.29 9.36 -4.28
C THR A 320 -6.95 9.74 -2.95
N TYR A 321 -7.14 11.04 -2.69
CA TYR A 321 -7.84 11.52 -1.48
C TYR A 321 -9.22 10.89 -1.23
N ARG A 322 -9.91 10.37 -2.26
CA ARG A 322 -11.21 9.67 -2.07
C ARG A 322 -11.13 8.46 -1.13
N HIS A 323 -9.95 7.87 -0.97
CA HIS A 323 -9.72 6.76 -0.03
C HIS A 323 -9.22 7.24 1.33
N TRP A 324 -8.95 8.54 1.49
CA TRP A 324 -8.49 9.11 2.74
C TRP A 324 -9.41 8.76 3.91
N PRO A 325 -10.75 8.85 3.80
CA PRO A 325 -11.62 8.47 4.90
C PRO A 325 -11.41 7.00 5.32
N ASP A 326 -11.31 6.09 4.35
CA ASP A 326 -11.15 4.66 4.60
C ASP A 326 -9.84 4.31 5.29
N PHE A 327 -8.74 4.99 4.93
CA PHE A 327 -7.40 4.63 5.40
C PHE A 327 -6.97 5.41 6.64
N VAL A 328 -7.57 6.59 6.88
CA VAL A 328 -7.10 7.53 7.90
C VAL A 328 -8.08 7.63 9.06
N ILE A 329 -9.38 7.77 8.80
CA ILE A 329 -10.38 8.11 9.84
C ILE A 329 -11.33 6.97 10.20
N ALA A 330 -11.57 6.03 9.27
CA ALA A 330 -12.47 4.90 9.45
C ALA A 330 -12.15 4.14 10.75
N ASP A 331 -13.19 3.68 11.43
CA ASP A 331 -13.06 2.96 12.69
C ASP A 331 -13.33 1.46 12.51
N VAL A 332 -13.65 0.75 13.59
CA VAL A 332 -14.13 -0.64 13.55
C VAL A 332 -15.54 -0.68 12.93
N GLY A 333 -15.77 -1.57 11.96
CA GLY A 333 -17.06 -1.68 11.28
C GLY A 333 -16.95 -2.28 9.87
N GLU A 334 -17.56 -1.61 8.89
CA GLU A 334 -17.54 -2.05 7.48
C GLU A 334 -16.14 -1.93 6.84
N LYS A 335 -15.37 -0.91 7.23
CA LYS A 335 -13.99 -0.69 6.80
C LYS A 335 -13.17 -0.33 8.01
N GLU A 336 -12.02 -0.97 8.17
CA GLU A 336 -11.09 -0.71 9.27
C GLU A 336 -9.73 -0.26 8.72
N ARG A 337 -9.21 0.83 9.25
CA ARG A 337 -7.82 1.24 9.01
C ARG A 337 -6.84 0.25 9.64
N ALA A 338 -5.59 0.25 9.16
CA ALA A 338 -4.56 -0.64 9.67
C ALA A 338 -4.36 -0.51 11.19
N ILE A 339 -4.03 -1.63 11.85
CA ILE A 339 -3.90 -1.70 13.31
C ILE A 339 -2.93 -0.62 13.80
N VAL A 340 -1.78 -0.45 13.14
CA VAL A 340 -0.78 0.56 13.50
C VAL A 340 -1.35 1.98 13.47
N VAL A 341 -2.20 2.31 12.49
CA VAL A 341 -2.86 3.62 12.38
C VAL A 341 -3.93 3.79 13.47
N ARG A 342 -4.64 2.71 13.80
CA ARG A 342 -5.66 2.71 14.86
C ARG A 342 -5.08 3.01 16.22
N VAL A 343 -4.02 2.30 16.60
CA VAL A 343 -3.44 2.38 17.94
C VAL A 343 -2.58 3.63 18.12
N LEU A 344 -1.93 4.11 17.05
CA LEU A 344 -1.08 5.30 17.14
C LEU A 344 -1.88 6.53 17.58
N GLY A 345 -3.09 6.75 17.06
CA GLY A 345 -3.93 7.88 17.46
C GLY A 345 -4.20 7.95 18.97
N ASN A 346 -4.23 6.80 19.66
CA ASN A 346 -4.39 6.73 21.10
C ASN A 346 -3.09 7.05 21.87
N ARG A 347 -1.93 6.68 21.31
CA ARG A 347 -0.60 6.89 21.91
C ARG A 347 -0.16 8.34 21.85
N LEU A 348 -0.51 9.05 20.78
CA LEU A 348 -0.13 10.45 20.56
C LEU A 348 -0.81 11.45 21.53
N ARG A 349 -1.60 10.96 22.49
CA ARG A 349 -2.18 11.75 23.59
C ARG A 349 -1.14 12.25 24.61
N SER A 350 0.03 11.61 24.72
CA SER A 350 1.02 11.91 25.77
C SER A 350 1.88 13.16 25.54
N GLY A 351 1.75 13.85 24.40
CA GLY A 351 2.29 15.21 24.19
C GLY A 351 3.78 15.31 23.83
N SER A 352 4.47 14.18 23.71
CA SER A 352 5.93 14.05 23.48
C SER A 352 6.34 13.79 22.03
N THR A 353 5.37 13.52 21.15
CA THR A 353 5.57 13.09 19.78
C THR A 353 5.12 14.16 18.78
N THR A 354 5.40 13.93 17.49
CA THR A 354 5.11 14.93 16.45
C THR A 354 3.64 15.27 16.35
N LYS A 355 3.30 16.49 15.93
CA LYS A 355 1.88 16.84 15.69
C LYS A 355 1.40 16.54 14.27
N ASP A 356 2.34 16.48 13.32
CA ASP A 356 2.05 16.25 11.91
C ASP A 356 2.60 14.90 11.41
N TYR A 357 1.72 14.12 10.80
CA TYR A 357 2.02 12.83 10.21
C TYR A 357 1.50 12.73 8.79
N ALA A 358 1.92 11.68 8.09
CA ALA A 358 1.31 11.24 6.85
C ALA A 358 1.04 9.73 6.89
N ILE A 359 0.02 9.28 6.17
CA ILE A 359 -0.11 7.87 5.78
C ILE A 359 0.61 7.68 4.45
N TYR A 360 1.47 6.66 4.40
CA TYR A 360 2.03 6.15 3.17
C TYR A 360 1.33 4.83 2.80
N ALA A 361 0.56 4.88 1.73
CA ALA A 361 -0.21 3.76 1.19
C ALA A 361 0.48 3.22 -0.06
N PHE A 362 0.73 1.92 -0.13
CA PHE A 362 1.39 1.29 -1.28
C PHE A 362 0.99 -0.17 -1.48
N GLY A 363 1.10 -0.66 -2.71
CA GLY A 363 0.87 -2.06 -3.06
C GLY A 363 0.67 -2.30 -4.55
N TYR A 364 0.50 -3.57 -4.90
CA TYR A 364 0.23 -4.00 -6.27
C TYR A 364 -1.27 -4.01 -6.62
N ASP A 365 -1.63 -3.41 -7.75
CA ASP A 365 -2.90 -3.73 -8.43
C ASP A 365 -2.73 -5.05 -9.19
N MET A 366 -3.50 -6.05 -8.77
CA MET A 366 -3.42 -7.42 -9.26
C MET A 366 -4.71 -7.83 -9.96
N ASP A 367 -4.55 -8.46 -11.13
CA ASP A 367 -5.61 -9.22 -11.79
C ASP A 367 -5.25 -10.70 -11.75
N ASN A 368 -5.72 -11.37 -10.69
CA ASN A 368 -5.35 -12.73 -10.33
C ASN A 368 -3.82 -12.91 -10.17
N MET A 369 -3.14 -13.32 -11.24
CA MET A 369 -1.68 -13.49 -11.27
C MET A 369 -0.93 -12.37 -12.00
N LYS A 370 -1.64 -11.44 -12.64
CA LYS A 370 -1.06 -10.38 -13.46
C LYS A 370 -0.90 -9.11 -12.64
N ALA A 371 0.34 -8.69 -12.39
CA ALA A 371 0.59 -7.36 -11.83
C ALA A 371 0.35 -6.30 -12.90
N ARG A 372 -0.63 -5.42 -12.66
CA ARG A 372 -0.95 -4.32 -13.57
C ARG A 372 -0.09 -3.10 -13.27
N CYS A 373 0.06 -2.76 -11.99
CA CYS A 373 0.83 -1.60 -11.55
C CYS A 373 1.25 -1.73 -10.09
N TRP A 374 2.37 -1.11 -9.74
CA TRP A 374 2.68 -0.76 -8.34
C TRP A 374 2.21 0.68 -8.10
N TYR A 375 1.34 0.86 -7.12
CA TYR A 375 0.88 2.19 -6.70
C TYR A 375 1.46 2.56 -5.35
N GLU A 376 1.71 3.85 -5.18
CA GLU A 376 2.06 4.45 -3.90
C GLU A 376 1.50 5.88 -3.80
N ALA A 377 1.09 6.28 -2.60
CA ALA A 377 0.57 7.62 -2.32
C ALA A 377 0.89 8.04 -0.88
N ARG A 378 1.06 9.34 -0.68
CA ARG A 378 1.20 9.94 0.64
C ARG A 378 0.00 10.84 0.90
N MET A 379 -0.61 10.68 2.07
CA MET A 379 -1.77 11.45 2.47
C MET A 379 -1.54 12.08 3.84
N PRO A 380 -2.04 13.28 4.13
CA PRO A 380 -1.90 13.87 5.45
C PRO A 380 -2.60 13.00 6.51
N TYR A 381 -2.00 12.89 7.68
CA TYR A 381 -2.61 12.24 8.84
C TYR A 381 -2.60 13.22 10.01
N TRP A 382 -3.79 13.61 10.43
CA TRP A 382 -4.00 14.42 11.62
C TRP A 382 -4.50 13.50 12.74
N PRO A 383 -3.67 13.21 13.75
CA PRO A 383 -4.11 12.45 14.91
C PRO A 383 -5.29 13.17 15.57
N MET A 384 -6.42 12.49 15.68
CA MET A 384 -7.59 12.95 16.40
C MET A 384 -7.78 12.07 17.64
N PRO A 385 -7.11 12.40 18.75
CA PRO A 385 -7.17 11.61 19.97
C PRO A 385 -8.52 11.70 20.68
N ASP A 386 -9.26 12.78 20.44
CA ASP A 386 -10.65 12.93 20.89
C ASP A 386 -11.55 12.07 20.00
N GLU A 387 -12.09 11.01 20.59
CA GLU A 387 -12.96 10.06 19.90
C GLU A 387 -14.31 10.69 19.51
N ALA A 388 -14.84 11.60 20.33
CA ALA A 388 -16.10 12.28 20.04
C ALA A 388 -15.94 13.20 18.83
N LEU A 389 -14.89 14.02 18.83
CA LEU A 389 -14.57 14.90 17.70
C LEU A 389 -14.33 14.08 16.41
N ARG A 390 -13.59 12.97 16.50
CA ARG A 390 -13.35 12.10 15.33
C ARG A 390 -14.64 11.51 14.77
N LYS A 391 -15.55 11.06 15.63
CA LYS A 391 -16.86 10.50 15.22
C LYS A 391 -17.75 11.55 14.59
N GLU A 392 -17.68 12.80 15.04
CA GLU A 392 -18.39 13.93 14.45
C GLU A 392 -17.78 14.37 13.11
N PHE A 393 -16.44 14.34 13.00
CA PHE A 393 -15.72 14.77 11.81
C PHE A 393 -15.77 13.75 10.64
N ALA A 394 -15.73 12.44 10.94
CA ALA A 394 -15.66 11.39 9.94
C ALA A 394 -16.78 11.41 8.87
N PRO A 395 -18.05 11.64 9.20
CA PRO A 395 -19.11 11.78 8.21
C PRO A 395 -18.85 12.89 7.18
N TYR A 396 -18.29 14.03 7.59
CA TYR A 396 -17.96 15.12 6.66
C TYR A 396 -16.85 14.71 5.69
N ALA A 397 -15.79 14.08 6.19
CA ALA A 397 -14.68 13.62 5.35
C ALA A 397 -15.14 12.60 4.29
N THR A 398 -16.00 11.67 4.69
CA THR A 398 -16.62 10.67 3.80
C THR A 398 -17.56 11.33 2.79
N ALA A 399 -18.48 12.19 3.24
CA ALA A 399 -19.43 12.86 2.36
C ALA A 399 -18.74 13.74 1.30
N MET A 400 -17.70 14.48 1.70
CA MET A 400 -16.90 15.29 0.77
C MET A 400 -16.23 14.44 -0.31
N ALA A 401 -15.63 13.30 0.06
CA ALA A 401 -15.00 12.36 -0.86
C ALA A 401 -16.02 11.69 -1.80
N ASP A 402 -17.17 11.29 -1.27
CA ASP A 402 -18.22 10.64 -2.05
C ASP A 402 -18.85 11.59 -3.08
N VAL A 403 -19.13 12.84 -2.69
CA VAL A 403 -19.67 13.85 -3.62
C VAL A 403 -18.66 14.13 -4.74
N ALA A 404 -17.37 14.18 -4.43
CA ALA A 404 -16.34 14.30 -5.46
C ALA A 404 -16.30 13.10 -6.40
N ASN A 405 -16.42 11.88 -5.89
CA ASN A 405 -16.47 10.67 -6.72
C ASN A 405 -17.73 10.62 -7.62
N ASP A 406 -18.87 11.07 -7.13
CA ASP A 406 -20.11 11.16 -7.90
C ASP A 406 -19.97 12.18 -9.05
N ILE A 407 -19.44 13.38 -8.76
CA ILE A 407 -19.21 14.42 -9.78
C ILE A 407 -18.13 13.98 -10.77
N ALA A 408 -17.04 13.35 -10.33
CA ALA A 408 -16.00 12.80 -11.21
C ALA A 408 -16.59 11.76 -12.19
N SER A 409 -17.42 10.85 -11.66
CA SER A 409 -18.07 9.81 -12.47
C SER A 409 -19.04 10.41 -13.50
N ASN A 410 -19.77 11.46 -13.12
CA ASN A 410 -20.64 12.17 -14.06
C ASN A 410 -19.85 12.99 -15.09
N THR A 411 -18.72 13.58 -14.70
CA THR A 411 -17.81 14.29 -15.62
C THR A 411 -17.28 13.35 -16.69
N ARG A 412 -16.77 12.17 -16.30
CA ARG A 412 -16.37 11.11 -17.23
C ARG A 412 -17.50 10.73 -18.18
N LYS A 413 -18.70 10.51 -17.65
CA LYS A 413 -19.87 10.16 -18.47
C LYS A 413 -20.22 11.28 -19.45
N ALA A 414 -20.15 12.53 -19.04
CA ALA A 414 -20.41 13.67 -19.92
C ALA A 414 -19.36 13.77 -21.04
N VAL A 415 -18.07 13.60 -20.72
CA VAL A 415 -16.99 13.54 -21.74
C VAL A 415 -17.23 12.39 -22.73
N GLN A 416 -17.62 11.21 -22.23
CA GLN A 416 -17.98 10.08 -23.08
C GLN A 416 -19.14 10.42 -24.04
N LEU A 417 -20.19 11.08 -23.55
CA LEU A 417 -21.34 11.51 -24.36
C LEU A 417 -20.99 12.65 -25.33
N ALA A 418 -19.94 13.41 -25.05
CA ALA A 418 -19.40 14.38 -26.00
C ALA A 418 -18.68 13.66 -27.15
N PHE A 419 -17.84 12.67 -26.82
CA PHE A 419 -17.00 11.96 -27.80
C PHE A 419 -17.76 10.97 -28.68
N PHE A 420 -18.81 10.34 -28.16
CA PHE A 420 -19.44 9.20 -28.83
C PHE A 420 -20.97 9.31 -28.88
N ASP A 421 -21.56 8.73 -29.92
CA ASP A 421 -23.02 8.65 -30.06
C ASP A 421 -23.65 7.70 -29.05
N SER A 422 -24.93 7.94 -28.74
CA SER A 422 -25.68 7.12 -27.80
C SER A 422 -25.80 5.68 -28.33
N GLY A 423 -25.27 4.71 -27.58
CA GLY A 423 -25.27 3.30 -27.96
C GLY A 423 -24.05 2.84 -28.78
N ALA A 424 -23.10 3.73 -29.07
CA ALA A 424 -21.84 3.35 -29.70
C ALA A 424 -21.06 2.36 -28.82
N SER A 425 -20.48 1.33 -29.45
CA SER A 425 -19.54 0.43 -28.77
C SER A 425 -18.20 1.15 -28.59
N VAL A 426 -18.02 1.77 -27.43
CA VAL A 426 -16.78 2.49 -27.09
C VAL A 426 -15.71 1.48 -26.67
N ARG A 427 -14.56 1.49 -27.37
CA ARG A 427 -13.35 0.78 -26.97
C ARG A 427 -12.40 1.76 -26.28
N GLY A 428 -11.93 1.43 -25.09
CA GLY A 428 -11.00 2.27 -24.31
C GLY A 428 -11.55 2.62 -22.93
N ASP A 429 -10.67 3.07 -22.04
CA ASP A 429 -11.00 3.49 -20.68
C ASP A 429 -10.85 5.00 -20.53
N LEU A 430 -11.94 5.66 -20.13
CA LEU A 430 -11.98 7.11 -19.88
C LEU A 430 -11.74 7.46 -18.40
N ASP A 431 -11.28 6.51 -17.58
CA ASP A 431 -11.00 6.74 -16.16
C ASP A 431 -9.85 7.75 -15.91
N PHE A 432 -9.08 8.11 -16.95
CA PHE A 432 -8.16 9.24 -16.87
C PHE A 432 -8.86 10.55 -16.51
N VAL A 433 -10.11 10.77 -16.96
CA VAL A 433 -10.91 11.96 -16.62
C VAL A 433 -11.19 12.01 -15.12
N LYS A 434 -11.52 10.85 -14.52
CA LYS A 434 -11.73 10.78 -13.07
C LYS A 434 -10.42 11.01 -12.31
N THR A 435 -9.34 10.42 -12.81
CA THR A 435 -8.00 10.55 -12.21
C THR A 435 -7.56 12.01 -12.17
N GLU A 436 -7.67 12.73 -13.28
CA GLU A 436 -7.34 14.15 -13.35
C GLU A 436 -8.27 15.01 -12.49
N PHE A 437 -9.57 14.67 -12.42
CA PHE A 437 -10.51 15.33 -11.51
C PHE A 437 -10.07 15.23 -10.05
N TRP A 438 -9.68 14.04 -9.60
CA TRP A 438 -9.19 13.86 -8.23
C TRP A 438 -7.86 14.59 -8.01
N GLN A 439 -6.91 14.49 -8.93
CA GLN A 439 -5.64 15.22 -8.80
C GLN A 439 -5.86 16.74 -8.70
N SER A 440 -6.76 17.28 -9.52
CA SER A 440 -7.06 18.72 -9.57
C SER A 440 -7.82 19.24 -8.34
N THR A 441 -8.51 18.35 -7.61
CA THR A 441 -9.32 18.71 -6.44
C THR A 441 -8.67 18.34 -5.11
N GLU A 442 -7.55 17.61 -5.14
CA GLU A 442 -6.87 17.09 -3.94
C GLU A 442 -6.40 18.17 -2.95
N PRO A 443 -5.71 19.26 -3.38
CA PRO A 443 -5.31 20.31 -2.44
C PRO A 443 -6.52 20.92 -1.71
N ASN A 444 -7.56 21.26 -2.49
CA ASN A 444 -8.79 21.84 -1.95
C ASN A 444 -9.54 20.89 -1.00
N TYR A 445 -9.48 19.58 -1.22
CA TYR A 445 -10.07 18.59 -0.32
C TYR A 445 -9.41 18.67 1.06
N TYR A 446 -8.08 18.59 1.11
CA TYR A 446 -7.34 18.62 2.37
C TYR A 446 -7.43 19.97 3.09
N ASP A 447 -7.40 21.08 2.36
CA ASP A 447 -7.60 22.41 2.95
C ASP A 447 -9.01 22.55 3.53
N SER A 448 -10.04 22.10 2.79
CA SER A 448 -11.42 22.13 3.27
C SER A 448 -11.62 21.23 4.49
N LEU A 449 -11.00 20.04 4.54
CA LEU A 449 -11.04 19.17 5.72
C LEU A 449 -10.43 19.84 6.96
N ARG A 450 -9.29 20.52 6.80
CA ARG A 450 -8.67 21.28 7.90
C ARG A 450 -9.56 22.39 8.41
N GLU A 451 -10.25 23.10 7.52
CA GLU A 451 -11.19 24.13 7.92
C GLU A 451 -12.43 23.54 8.60
N VAL A 452 -12.99 22.44 8.09
CA VAL A 452 -14.11 21.74 8.75
C VAL A 452 -13.76 21.35 10.19
N MET A 453 -12.55 20.87 10.46
CA MET A 453 -12.12 20.57 11.83
C MET A 453 -12.15 21.80 12.77
N LYS A 454 -11.93 23.01 12.25
CA LYS A 454 -11.93 24.26 13.04
C LYS A 454 -13.33 24.81 13.29
N VAL A 455 -14.26 24.58 12.36
CA VAL A 455 -15.64 25.11 12.39
C VAL A 455 -16.67 23.99 12.40
N ILE A 456 -16.40 22.90 13.12
CA ILE A 456 -17.22 21.69 13.07
C ILE A 456 -18.68 21.92 13.50
N GLU A 457 -18.92 22.94 14.33
CA GLU A 457 -20.25 23.36 14.78
C GLU A 457 -21.09 24.00 13.64
N ASP A 458 -20.45 24.67 12.67
CA ASP A 458 -21.10 25.25 11.48
C ASP A 458 -20.21 25.11 10.23
N PRO A 459 -20.09 23.90 9.65
CA PRO A 459 -19.21 23.64 8.52
C PRO A 459 -19.83 24.03 7.17
N ALA A 460 -21.11 24.45 7.16
CA ALA A 460 -21.87 24.69 5.95
C ALA A 460 -21.23 25.70 4.97
N PRO A 461 -20.55 26.79 5.40
CA PRO A 461 -19.81 27.66 4.49
C PRO A 461 -18.66 26.95 3.76
N VAL A 462 -17.89 26.13 4.48
CA VAL A 462 -16.74 25.38 3.93
C VAL A 462 -17.22 24.33 2.92
N LEU A 463 -18.25 23.58 3.29
CA LEU A 463 -18.84 22.53 2.44
C LEU A 463 -19.44 23.10 1.15
N ARG A 464 -20.04 24.30 1.20
CA ARG A 464 -20.52 25.01 0.00
C ARG A 464 -19.38 25.44 -0.92
N ASN A 465 -18.26 25.89 -0.36
CA ASN A 465 -17.08 26.26 -1.14
C ASN A 465 -16.43 25.03 -1.79
N TRP A 466 -16.35 23.92 -1.06
CA TRP A 466 -15.92 22.63 -1.60
C TRP A 466 -16.78 22.22 -2.81
N LEU A 467 -18.10 22.22 -2.68
CA LEU A 467 -19.01 21.86 -3.77
C LEU A 467 -18.83 22.76 -4.99
N LYS A 468 -18.68 24.08 -4.80
CA LYS A 468 -18.40 25.01 -5.91
C LYS A 468 -17.08 24.71 -6.61
N ALA A 469 -16.04 24.36 -5.85
CA ALA A 469 -14.75 23.98 -6.41
C ALA A 469 -14.86 22.71 -7.28
N LEU A 470 -15.57 21.69 -6.80
CA LEU A 470 -15.85 20.47 -7.57
C LEU A 470 -16.60 20.76 -8.87
N GLN A 471 -17.64 21.60 -8.80
CA GLN A 471 -18.43 22.01 -9.96
C GLN A 471 -17.57 22.73 -10.99
N LYS A 472 -16.69 23.64 -10.55
CA LYS A 472 -15.78 24.36 -11.43
C LYS A 472 -14.83 23.41 -12.15
N VAL A 473 -14.12 22.55 -11.41
CA VAL A 473 -13.18 21.58 -11.99
C VAL A 473 -13.88 20.62 -12.96
N SER A 474 -15.08 20.16 -12.62
CA SER A 474 -15.88 19.31 -13.51
C SER A 474 -16.16 19.98 -14.87
N MET A 475 -16.56 21.26 -14.86
CA MET A 475 -16.83 22.01 -16.08
C MET A 475 -15.55 22.29 -16.87
N ASP A 476 -14.46 22.67 -16.18
CA ASP A 476 -13.18 22.94 -16.83
C ASP A 476 -12.63 21.69 -17.54
N LEU A 477 -12.70 20.52 -16.89
CA LEU A 477 -12.28 19.24 -17.49
C LEU A 477 -13.18 18.84 -18.67
N TYR A 478 -14.49 18.99 -18.52
CA TYR A 478 -15.40 18.74 -19.62
C TYR A 478 -15.07 19.63 -20.83
N ASP A 479 -14.89 20.93 -20.61
CA ASP A 479 -14.59 21.90 -21.67
C ASP A 479 -13.23 21.60 -22.31
N HIS A 480 -12.22 21.22 -21.52
CA HIS A 480 -10.91 20.80 -22.01
C HIS A 480 -11.02 19.61 -22.98
N TYR A 481 -11.64 18.50 -22.55
CA TYR A 481 -11.73 17.30 -23.37
C TYR A 481 -12.66 17.48 -24.57
N SER A 482 -13.82 18.11 -24.38
CA SER A 482 -14.78 18.33 -25.46
C SER A 482 -14.31 19.32 -26.52
N SER A 483 -13.34 20.19 -26.21
CA SER A 483 -12.72 21.08 -27.22
C SER A 483 -11.94 20.34 -28.31
N GLN A 484 -11.63 19.05 -28.10
CA GLN A 484 -10.87 18.21 -29.04
C GLN A 484 -11.74 17.64 -30.17
N ILE A 485 -13.06 17.86 -30.13
CA ILE A 485 -14.02 17.37 -31.12
C ILE A 485 -14.81 18.53 -31.74
N SER A 486 -15.28 18.35 -32.97
CA SER A 486 -16.02 19.42 -33.65
C SER A 486 -17.39 19.65 -33.00
N LEU A 487 -17.73 20.93 -32.82
CA LEU A 487 -19.03 21.38 -32.29
C LEU A 487 -20.22 20.98 -33.18
N ASP A 488 -19.97 20.58 -34.43
CA ASP A 488 -20.99 20.18 -35.39
C ASP A 488 -21.25 18.66 -35.41
N GLU A 489 -20.49 17.86 -34.66
CA GLU A 489 -20.68 16.41 -34.59
C GLU A 489 -21.96 16.03 -33.81
N GLY A 490 -22.65 14.97 -34.27
CA GLY A 490 -23.88 14.45 -33.67
C GLY A 490 -25.17 15.17 -34.08
N LYS A 491 -25.16 15.96 -35.16
CA LYS A 491 -26.41 16.36 -35.85
C LYS A 491 -26.91 15.16 -36.67
N GLU A 492 -27.80 14.37 -36.12
CA GLU A 492 -28.47 13.31 -36.89
C GLU A 492 -29.43 13.92 -37.93
N ASP A 493 -29.31 13.49 -39.19
CA ASP A 493 -30.30 13.77 -40.22
C ASP A 493 -31.62 13.08 -39.85
N GLY A 494 -32.67 13.87 -39.58
CA GLY A 494 -34.03 13.38 -39.31
C GLY A 494 -34.68 13.85 -38.00
N MET A 495 -33.94 14.46 -37.06
CA MET A 495 -34.51 15.01 -35.82
C MET A 495 -35.25 16.35 -36.03
N ARG A 496 -36.27 16.64 -35.20
CA ARG A 496 -37.03 17.90 -35.26
C ARG A 496 -36.12 19.11 -34.98
N LYS A 497 -36.48 20.31 -35.48
CA LYS A 497 -35.65 21.54 -35.42
C LYS A 497 -35.24 21.93 -33.99
N ASP A 498 -36.05 21.55 -33.03
CA ASP A 498 -36.01 21.72 -31.58
C ASP A 498 -35.13 20.67 -30.86
N GLU A 499 -34.72 19.61 -31.55
CA GLU A 499 -33.80 18.54 -31.08
C GLU A 499 -32.37 18.69 -31.63
N LYS A 500 -32.11 19.71 -32.47
CA LYS A 500 -30.82 20.01 -33.14
C LYS A 500 -29.73 20.57 -32.22
N MET A 501 -29.72 20.21 -30.94
CA MET A 501 -28.64 20.59 -30.03
C MET A 501 -27.46 19.61 -30.24
N PRO A 502 -26.26 20.09 -30.63
CA PRO A 502 -25.09 19.22 -30.77
C PRO A 502 -24.82 18.42 -29.50
N ARG A 503 -24.31 17.20 -29.65
CA ARG A 503 -24.09 16.28 -28.51
C ARG A 503 -23.23 16.91 -27.42
N VAL A 504 -22.22 17.69 -27.80
CA VAL A 504 -21.35 18.44 -26.90
C VAL A 504 -22.17 19.46 -26.07
N VAL A 505 -23.03 20.24 -26.71
CA VAL A 505 -23.86 21.23 -26.00
C VAL A 505 -24.84 20.55 -25.05
N ARG A 506 -25.45 19.44 -25.48
CA ARG A 506 -26.38 18.65 -24.67
C ARG A 506 -25.70 18.04 -23.44
N ALA A 507 -24.57 17.36 -23.63
CA ALA A 507 -23.80 16.75 -22.55
C ALA A 507 -23.30 17.79 -21.55
N ARG A 508 -22.85 18.96 -22.01
CA ARG A 508 -22.45 20.09 -21.16
C ARG A 508 -23.61 20.61 -20.31
N ARG A 509 -24.80 20.79 -20.91
CA ARG A 509 -26.01 21.25 -20.21
C ARG A 509 -26.42 20.25 -19.12
N ASP A 510 -26.46 18.97 -19.47
CA ASP A 510 -26.89 17.92 -18.55
C ASP A 510 -25.88 17.72 -17.41
N LEU A 511 -24.57 17.85 -17.67
CA LEU A 511 -23.52 17.92 -16.66
C LEU A 511 -23.76 19.06 -15.68
N LEU A 512 -24.05 20.27 -16.17
CA LEU A 512 -24.32 21.43 -15.34
C LEU A 512 -25.53 21.24 -14.43
N ILE A 513 -26.63 20.70 -14.98
CA ILE A 513 -27.87 20.42 -14.23
C ILE A 513 -27.60 19.41 -13.12
N PHE A 514 -26.93 18.30 -13.46
CA PHE A 514 -26.61 17.26 -12.49
C PHE A 514 -25.72 17.80 -11.36
N ASN A 515 -24.65 18.52 -11.70
CA ASN A 515 -23.67 19.04 -10.75
C ASN A 515 -24.26 20.10 -9.80
N ARG A 516 -25.34 20.78 -10.20
CA ARG A 516 -26.06 21.79 -9.39
C ARG A 516 -27.27 21.21 -8.63
N SER A 517 -27.50 19.90 -8.71
CA SER A 517 -28.61 19.24 -8.03
C SER A 517 -28.49 19.37 -6.50
N ASN A 518 -29.61 19.65 -5.82
CA ASN A 518 -29.68 19.79 -4.36
C ASN A 518 -29.21 18.54 -3.59
N LYS A 519 -29.31 17.35 -4.21
CA LYS A 519 -28.81 16.09 -3.66
C LYS A 519 -27.37 16.16 -3.12
N PHE A 520 -26.50 16.99 -3.71
CA PHE A 520 -25.11 17.11 -3.26
C PHE A 520 -25.01 17.98 -2.01
N SER A 521 -25.81 19.04 -1.92
CA SER A 521 -25.94 19.83 -0.70
C SER A 521 -26.52 18.98 0.44
N GLU A 522 -27.54 18.18 0.15
CA GLU A 522 -28.16 17.23 1.10
C GLU A 522 -27.15 16.18 1.57
N LYS A 523 -26.40 15.57 0.64
CA LYS A 523 -25.35 14.58 0.97
C LYS A 523 -24.21 15.17 1.81
N LEU A 524 -23.89 16.45 1.64
CA LEU A 524 -22.93 17.18 2.49
C LEU A 524 -23.53 17.65 3.81
N GLY A 525 -24.84 17.50 4.05
CA GLY A 525 -25.49 18.04 5.26
C GLY A 525 -25.60 19.57 5.27
N ILE A 526 -25.50 20.22 4.11
CA ILE A 526 -25.73 21.66 3.98
C ILE A 526 -27.24 21.89 4.07
N SER A 527 -27.73 22.31 5.24
CA SER A 527 -29.13 22.70 5.42
C SER A 527 -29.53 23.70 4.32
N ALA A 528 -30.69 23.45 3.68
CA ALA A 528 -31.30 24.46 2.84
C ALA A 528 -31.57 25.67 3.73
N ALA A 529 -30.91 26.80 3.47
CA ALA A 529 -31.33 28.07 4.02
C ALA A 529 -32.86 28.12 3.88
N ALA A 530 -33.56 28.30 5.01
CA ALA A 530 -35.00 28.44 5.05
C ALA A 530 -35.39 29.30 3.86
N LYS A 531 -36.33 28.83 3.03
CA LYS A 531 -36.90 29.61 1.94
C LYS A 531 -37.47 30.89 2.58
N GLY A 532 -36.62 31.92 2.67
CA GLY A 532 -36.99 33.25 3.11
C GLY A 532 -37.98 33.75 2.09
N GLY A 533 -39.21 33.98 2.55
CA GLY A 533 -40.34 34.37 1.72
C GLY A 533 -39.96 35.55 0.84
N MET A 534 -40.12 35.36 -0.47
CA MET A 534 -40.56 36.47 -1.29
C MET A 534 -42.00 36.75 -0.89
N VAL A 535 -42.18 37.87 -0.19
CA VAL A 535 -43.46 38.60 -0.19
C VAL A 535 -43.69 39.14 -1.59
#